data_AF-A0A257MYB6-F1
#
_entry.id   AF-A0A257MYB6-F1
#
_cell.length_a   1.000
_cell.length_b   1.000
_cell.length_c   1.000
_cell.angle_alpha   90.00
_cell.angle_beta   90.00
_cell.angle_gamma   90.00
#
_symmetry.space_group_name_H-M   'P 1'
#
loop_
_entity.id
_entity.type
_entity.pdbx_description
1 polymer ?
#
loop_
_entity_poly.entity_id
_entity_poly.type
_entity_poly.pdbx_seq_one_letter_code
_entity_poly.pdbx_strand_id
1 'polypeptide(L)' 'MPVYIIKCPDCEHQFKGLVMANTQEPKEWVCSQCGSRQAKPIFQYSSEHPLENSHEAGCPCCGGISK' A
#
# COMPACT_ATOMS: atom_id res chain seq x y z
N MET A 1 -0.20 6.41 -5.18
CA MET A 1 0.30 5.22 -4.41
C MET A 1 -0.65 4.03 -4.58
N PRO A 2 -0.19 2.81 -4.94
CA PRO A 2 -1.07 1.66 -5.10
C PRO A 2 -1.61 1.14 -3.76
N VAL A 3 -2.92 0.92 -3.71
CA VAL A 3 -3.63 0.31 -2.57
C VAL A 3 -4.08 -1.08 -2.96
N TYR A 4 -3.69 -2.09 -2.17
CA TYR A 4 -4.08 -3.47 -2.37
C TYR A 4 -5.19 -3.86 -1.40
N ILE A 5 -6.27 -4.46 -1.91
CA ILE A 5 -7.24 -5.17 -1.06
C ILE A 5 -6.77 -6.60 -0.94
N ILE A 6 -6.53 -7.04 0.29
CA ILE A 6 -5.98 -8.37 0.59
C ILE A 6 -7.07 -9.15 1.32
N LYS A 7 -7.29 -10.41 0.90
CA LYS A 7 -8.22 -11.33 1.56
C LYS A 7 -7.46 -12.53 2.11
N CYS A 8 -7.76 -12.89 3.35
CA CYS A 8 -7.34 -14.16 3.93
C CYS A 8 -8.39 -15.25 3.64
N PRO A 9 -8.02 -16.39 3.01
CA PRO A 9 -8.97 -17.48 2.78
C PRO A 9 -9.34 -18.25 4.06
N ASP A 10 -8.48 -18.23 5.08
CA ASP A 10 -8.67 -19.04 6.29
C ASP A 10 -9.66 -18.42 7.29
N CYS A 11 -9.70 -17.09 7.39
CA CYS A 11 -10.58 -16.38 8.32
C CYS A 11 -11.48 -15.33 7.64
N GLU A 12 -11.44 -15.29 6.31
CA GLU A 12 -12.20 -14.38 5.44
C GLU A 12 -11.96 -12.88 5.66
N HIS A 13 -11.03 -12.52 6.55
CA HIS A 13 -10.67 -11.14 6.84
C HIS A 13 -10.14 -10.41 5.60
N GLN A 14 -10.64 -9.20 5.39
CA GLN A 14 -10.23 -8.31 4.31
C GLN A 14 -9.60 -7.04 4.87
N PHE A 15 -8.45 -6.66 4.34
CA PHE A 15 -7.70 -5.49 4.79
C PHE A 15 -6.97 -4.80 3.64
N LYS A 16 -6.52 -3.56 3.89
CA LYS A 16 -5.81 -2.74 2.90
C LYS A 16 -4.31 -2.79 3.15
N GLY A 17 -3.54 -3.11 2.13
CA GLY A 17 -2.09 -2.98 2.09
C GLY A 17 -1.68 -1.76 1.28
N LEU A 18 -0.71 -1.00 1.78
CA LEU A 18 -0.10 0.11 1.03
C LEU A 18 1.29 -0.32 0.60
N VAL A 19 1.57 -0.19 -0.69
CA VAL A 19 2.90 -0.43 -1.25
C VAL A 19 3.36 0.85 -1.93
N MET A 20 4.64 1.18 -1.79
CA MET A 20 5.19 2.36 -2.43
C MET A 20 5.20 2.16 -3.95
N ALA A 21 4.82 3.20 -4.70
CA ALA A 21 4.83 3.12 -6.17
C ALA A 21 6.26 2.82 -6.68
N ASN A 22 6.36 2.03 -7.76
CA ASN A 22 7.62 1.59 -8.36
C ASN A 22 8.53 0.76 -7.43
N THR A 23 7.99 0.18 -6.35
CA THR A 23 8.70 -0.81 -5.54
C THR A 23 8.21 -2.22 -5.85
N GLN A 24 9.05 -3.21 -5.57
CA GLN A 24 8.68 -4.60 -5.74
C GLN A 24 7.55 -4.95 -4.76
N GLU A 25 6.48 -5.56 -5.27
CA GLU A 25 5.41 -6.13 -4.44
C GLU A 25 5.98 -7.15 -3.43
N PRO A 26 5.49 -7.18 -2.18
CA PRO A 26 5.86 -8.21 -1.22
C PRO A 26 5.69 -9.63 -1.78
N LYS A 27 6.70 -10.47 -1.59
CA LYS A 27 6.65 -11.90 -1.98
C LYS A 27 5.66 -12.71 -1.14
N GLU A 28 5.33 -12.24 0.05
CA GLU A 28 4.43 -12.89 1.01
C GLU A 28 3.52 -11.85 1.65
N TRP A 29 2.26 -12.24 1.85
CA TRP A 29 1.27 -11.46 2.59
C TRP A 29 0.78 -12.27 3.78
N VAL A 30 0.67 -11.62 4.94
CA VAL A 30 0.25 -12.25 6.19
C VAL A 30 -1.02 -11.58 6.69
N CYS A 31 -2.00 -12.39 7.10
CA CYS A 31 -3.25 -11.90 7.67
C CYS A 31 -2.99 -11.25 9.03
N SER A 32 -3.38 -9.98 9.17
CA SER A 32 -3.29 -9.24 10.44
C SER A 32 -4.19 -9.79 11.55
N GLN A 33 -5.20 -10.59 11.21
CA GLN A 33 -6.15 -11.13 12.18
C GLN A 33 -5.78 -12.54 12.67
N CYS A 34 -5.39 -13.46 11.78
CA CYS A 34 -5.11 -14.85 12.14
C CYS A 34 -3.66 -15.28 11.94
N GLY A 35 -2.80 -14.42 11.38
CA GLY A 35 -1.39 -14.75 11.11
C GLY A 35 -1.15 -15.70 9.93
N SER A 36 -2.20 -16.10 9.20
CA SER A 36 -2.05 -16.96 8.02
C SER A 36 -1.21 -16.28 6.92
N ARG A 37 -0.30 -17.04 6.32
CA ARG A 37 0.51 -16.67 5.15
C ARG A 37 -0.20 -16.93 3.81
N GLN A 38 -1.47 -17.36 3.86
CA GLN A 38 -2.30 -17.58 2.68
C GLN A 38 -3.07 -16.33 2.24
N ALA A 39 -2.92 -15.21 2.96
CA ALA A 39 -3.50 -13.94 2.54
C ALA A 39 -2.96 -13.54 1.16
N LYS A 40 -3.81 -13.02 0.28
CA LYS A 40 -3.41 -12.59 -1.07
C LYS A 40 -4.17 -11.35 -1.53
N PRO A 41 -3.57 -10.49 -2.35
CA PRO A 41 -4.28 -9.39 -2.97
C PRO A 41 -5.39 -9.92 -3.89
N ILE A 42 -6.57 -9.32 -3.80
CA ILE A 42 -7.73 -9.59 -4.66
C ILE A 42 -8.09 -8.40 -5.55
N PHE A 43 -7.57 -7.21 -5.24
CA PHE A 43 -7.78 -6.01 -6.04
C PHE A 43 -6.63 -5.00 -5.83
N GLN A 44 -6.28 -4.25 -6.86
CA GLN A 44 -5.28 -3.18 -6.80
C GLN A 44 -5.90 -1.88 -7.34
N TYR A 45 -5.84 -0.81 -6.54
CA TYR A 45 -6.20 0.54 -6.98
C TYR A 45 -4.93 1.36 -7.15
N SER A 46 -4.76 1.96 -8.32
CA SER A 46 -3.87 3.10 -8.51
C SER A 46 -4.68 4.37 -8.29
N SER A 47 -4.81 4.84 -7.04
CA SER A 47 -5.38 6.16 -6.81
C SER A 47 -4.29 7.20 -7.08
N GLU A 48 -4.55 8.11 -8.01
CA GLU A 48 -3.78 9.34 -8.17
C GLU A 48 -3.82 10.08 -6.83
N HIS A 49 -2.66 10.27 -6.21
CA HIS A 49 -2.60 11.01 -4.96
C HIS A 49 -2.88 12.49 -5.27
N PRO A 50 -3.74 13.22 -4.53
CA PRO A 50 -3.98 14.64 -4.78
C PRO A 50 -2.70 15.51 -4.74
N LEU A 51 -1.68 15.03 -4.02
CA LEU A 51 -0.37 15.65 -3.88
C LEU A 51 0.64 15.20 -4.96
N GLU A 52 0.37 14.16 -5.77
CA GLU A 52 1.26 13.70 -6.85
C GLU A 52 1.40 14.75 -7.97
N ASN A 53 0.38 15.60 -8.17
CA ASN A 53 0.38 16.63 -9.22
C ASN A 53 0.52 18.07 -8.70
N SER A 54 0.46 18.30 -7.37
CA SER A 54 0.35 19.66 -6.80
C SER A 54 1.58 20.11 -6.00
N HIS A 55 2.62 19.28 -5.89
CA HIS A 55 3.80 19.59 -5.06
C HIS A 55 5.08 19.56 -5.91
N GLU A 56 5.43 20.71 -6.48
CA GLU A 56 6.75 20.94 -7.10
C GLU A 56 7.90 20.91 -6.07
N ALA A 57 7.57 20.95 -4.77
CA ALA A 57 8.49 20.76 -3.66
C ALA A 57 7.77 20.00 -2.54
N GLY A 58 8.30 18.85 -2.12
CA GLY A 58 7.70 18.00 -1.09
C GLY A 58 7.43 18.70 0.25
N CYS A 59 6.66 18.05 1.13
CA CYS A 59 6.36 18.60 2.44
C CYS A 59 7.61 18.63 3.36
N PRO A 60 7.75 19.65 4.23
CA PRO A 60 8.92 19.84 5.10
C PRO A 60 9.13 18.68 6.10
N CYS A 61 8.07 17.94 6.43
CA CYS A 61 8.11 16.80 7.34
C CYS A 61 8.69 15.51 6.73
N CYS A 62 8.71 15.37 5.40
CA CYS A 62 9.22 14.18 4.71
C CYS A 62 10.47 14.46 3.84
N GLY A 63 11.15 15.59 4.05
CA GLY A 63 12.41 15.94 3.38
C GLY A 63 12.31 16.98 2.27
N GLY A 64 11.20 17.71 2.15
CA GLY A 64 11.12 18.87 1.25
C GLY A 64 11.60 20.15 1.93
N ILE A 65 12.92 20.38 1.97
CA ILE A 65 13.64 21.67 1.86
C ILE A 65 15.13 21.34 1.73
N SER A 66 15.71 21.66 0.58
CA SER A 66 17.13 22.02 0.38
C SER A 66 17.19 22.50 -1.08
N LYS A 67 17.11 23.78 -1.41
CA LYS A 67 18.00 24.88 -1.00
C LYS A 67 17.38 26.21 -1.42
#